data_AF-A0A650CKX1-F1
#
_entry.id   AF-A0A650CKX1-F1
#
_cell.length_a   1.000
_cell.length_b   1.000
_cell.length_c   1.000
_cell.angle_alpha   90.00
_cell.angle_beta   90.00
_cell.angle_gamma   90.00
#
_symmetry.space_group_name_H-M   'P 1'
#
loop_
_entity.id
_entity.type
_entity.pdbx_description
1 polymer ?
#
loop_
_entity_poly.entity_id
_entity_poly.type
_entity_poly.pdbx_seq_one_letter_code
_entity_poly.pdbx_strand_id
1 'polypeptide(L)'
;MLTKNALRGDIKSLEALLDFLEKFNAPISKFAMYSILYQVIMNNFLDLGKYCEECGGKCCKLGLPVPVYHFDYKELKARLSKEELKNLRKHNGFYTLSRPCPFQDSWKCKIHEFKPYACMSYPFATEDEQKDVMESYKDGIPDFKVPDFCIAGKKVKEFMDEIVNKLRVKLGRDPTPREMLNEVLTKF
;
A
#
# COMPACT_ATOMS: atom_id res chain seq x y z
N MET A 1 3.38 2.14 14.23
CA MET A 1 3.03 0.71 14.30
C MET A 1 1.65 0.43 13.73
N LEU A 2 0.60 1.15 14.18
CA LEU A 2 -0.79 0.91 13.75
C LEU A 2 -0.97 0.80 12.22
N THR A 3 -0.51 1.78 11.44
CA THR A 3 -0.61 1.73 9.97
C THR A 3 0.15 0.55 9.37
N LYS A 4 1.34 0.23 9.88
CA LYS A 4 2.12 -0.91 9.37
C LYS A 4 1.39 -2.24 9.62
N ASN A 5 0.76 -2.40 10.78
CA ASN A 5 -0.03 -3.58 11.12
C ASN A 5 -1.29 -3.67 10.24
N ALA A 6 -2.00 -2.55 10.05
CA ALA A 6 -3.15 -2.48 9.15
C ALA A 6 -2.78 -2.92 7.73
N LEU A 7 -1.66 -2.42 7.20
CA LEU A 7 -1.13 -2.78 5.88
C LEU A 7 -0.76 -4.26 5.74
N ARG A 8 -0.50 -4.96 6.85
CA ARG A 8 -0.27 -6.42 6.95
C ARG A 8 -1.55 -7.23 7.14
N GLY A 9 -2.72 -6.59 7.08
CA GLY A 9 -4.01 -7.26 7.19
C GLY A 9 -4.57 -7.33 8.61
N ASP A 10 -3.98 -6.68 9.62
CA ASP A 10 -4.60 -6.57 10.94
C ASP A 10 -5.80 -5.63 10.89
N ILE A 11 -7.00 -6.21 10.81
CA ILE A 11 -8.27 -5.48 10.69
C ILE A 11 -8.53 -4.58 11.90
N LYS A 12 -8.19 -5.01 13.11
CA LYS A 12 -8.37 -4.17 14.31
C LYS A 12 -7.48 -2.94 14.24
N SER A 13 -6.24 -3.10 13.78
CA SER A 13 -5.35 -1.96 13.53
C SER A 13 -5.88 -1.04 12.42
N LEU A 14 -6.49 -1.60 11.37
CA LEU A 14 -7.11 -0.81 10.30
C LEU A 14 -8.31 -0.01 10.80
N GLU A 15 -9.22 -0.65 11.53
CA GLU A 15 -10.40 0.00 12.09
C GLU A 15 -10.01 1.14 13.03
N ALA A 16 -9.07 0.90 13.96
CA ALA A 16 -8.57 1.92 14.88
C ALA A 16 -7.88 3.09 14.15
N LEU A 17 -7.24 2.82 13.01
CA LEU A 17 -6.62 3.85 12.18
C LEU A 17 -7.67 4.71 11.47
N LEU A 18 -8.71 4.09 10.92
CA LEU A 18 -9.83 4.80 10.32
C LEU A 18 -10.57 5.64 11.38
N ASP A 19 -10.83 5.09 12.58
CA ASP A 19 -11.46 5.81 13.70
C ASP A 19 -10.66 7.06 14.09
N PHE A 20 -9.33 6.96 14.05
CA PHE A 20 -8.46 8.09 14.31
C PHE A 20 -8.53 9.14 13.21
N LEU A 21 -8.47 8.73 11.94
CA LEU A 21 -8.47 9.63 10.79
C LEU A 21 -9.82 10.34 10.56
N GLU A 22 -10.93 9.66 10.83
CA GLU A 22 -12.29 10.22 10.71
C GLU A 22 -12.50 11.45 11.59
N LYS A 23 -11.83 11.54 12.76
CA LYS A 23 -11.93 12.66 13.71
C LYS A 23 -11.49 14.01 13.12
N PHE A 24 -10.61 14.00 12.13
CA PHE A 24 -10.06 15.22 11.56
C PHE A 24 -10.98 15.85 10.51
N ASN A 25 -11.88 15.07 9.90
CA ASN A 25 -12.81 15.50 8.85
C ASN A 25 -12.18 16.45 7.80
N ALA A 26 -10.95 16.15 7.38
CA ALA A 26 -10.19 16.95 6.43
C ALA A 26 -9.98 16.18 5.12
N PRO A 27 -9.85 16.86 3.96
CA PRO A 27 -9.57 16.20 2.68
C PRO A 27 -8.37 15.26 2.74
N ILE A 28 -7.27 15.69 3.37
CA ILE A 28 -6.06 14.88 3.51
C ILE A 28 -6.31 13.58 4.31
N SER A 29 -7.13 13.64 5.35
CA SER A 29 -7.47 12.46 6.15
C SER A 29 -8.36 11.50 5.36
N LYS A 30 -9.33 12.02 4.60
CA LYS A 30 -10.16 11.21 3.69
C LYS A 30 -9.30 10.53 2.63
N PHE A 31 -8.42 11.27 1.97
CA PHE A 31 -7.48 10.75 0.98
C PHE A 31 -6.60 9.63 1.56
N ALA A 32 -6.04 9.85 2.76
CA ALA A 32 -5.22 8.86 3.45
C ALA A 32 -6.01 7.57 3.73
N MET A 33 -7.26 7.68 4.20
CA MET A 33 -8.12 6.52 4.45
C MET A 33 -8.39 5.70 3.18
N TYR A 34 -8.73 6.35 2.06
CA TYR A 34 -8.89 5.64 0.78
C TYR A 34 -7.58 4.99 0.34
N SER A 35 -6.45 5.70 0.46
CA SER A 35 -5.13 5.19 0.06
C SER A 35 -4.75 3.94 0.85
N ILE A 36 -4.93 3.98 2.17
CA ILE A 36 -4.70 2.85 3.06
C ILE A 36 -5.62 1.69 2.71
N LEU A 37 -6.90 1.95 2.46
CA LEU A 37 -7.86 0.91 2.10
C LEU A 37 -7.44 0.19 0.82
N TYR A 38 -7.22 0.91 -0.29
CA TYR A 38 -6.79 0.32 -1.56
C TYR A 38 -5.51 -0.53 -1.39
N GLN A 39 -4.59 -0.02 -0.57
CA GLN A 39 -3.34 -0.70 -0.31
C GLN A 39 -3.50 -1.96 0.53
N VAL A 40 -4.37 -1.95 1.55
CA VAL A 40 -4.68 -3.14 2.35
C VAL A 40 -5.31 -4.22 1.46
N ILE A 41 -6.21 -3.83 0.57
CA ILE A 41 -6.84 -4.74 -0.41
C ILE A 41 -5.79 -5.41 -1.28
N MET A 42 -4.89 -4.61 -1.87
CA MET A 42 -3.80 -5.11 -2.70
C MET A 42 -2.87 -6.06 -1.94
N ASN A 43 -2.57 -5.75 -0.67
CA ASN A 43 -1.60 -6.53 0.10
C ASN A 43 -2.17 -7.85 0.64
N ASN A 44 -3.48 -7.92 0.93
CA ASN A 44 -4.02 -8.98 1.79
C ASN A 44 -5.28 -9.68 1.27
N PHE A 45 -6.09 -9.02 0.43
CA PHE A 45 -7.42 -9.55 0.08
C PHE A 45 -7.45 -10.18 -1.31
N LEU A 46 -6.68 -9.63 -2.26
CA LEU A 46 -6.65 -10.16 -3.62
C LEU A 46 -5.42 -11.05 -3.83
N ASP A 47 -5.62 -12.23 -4.41
CA ASP A 47 -4.51 -13.02 -4.93
C ASP A 47 -4.00 -12.41 -6.24
N LEU A 48 -2.95 -11.58 -6.11
CA LEU A 48 -2.33 -10.85 -7.20
C LEU A 48 -0.99 -11.46 -7.64
N GLY A 49 -0.64 -12.65 -7.13
CA GLY A 49 0.68 -13.27 -7.34
C GLY A 49 1.01 -13.43 -8.83
N LYS A 50 0.08 -14.00 -9.61
CA LYS A 50 0.23 -14.20 -11.06
C LYS A 50 0.49 -12.89 -11.80
N TYR A 51 -0.20 -11.80 -11.45
CA TYR A 51 -0.01 -10.50 -12.10
C TYR A 51 1.33 -9.85 -11.71
N CYS A 52 1.78 -10.06 -10.48
CA CYS A 52 3.12 -9.65 -10.05
C CYS A 52 4.22 -10.41 -10.81
N GLU A 53 4.01 -11.69 -11.07
CA GLU A 53 4.87 -12.54 -11.88
C GLU A 53 4.92 -12.08 -13.35
N GLU A 54 3.77 -11.83 -13.98
CA GLU A 54 3.66 -11.34 -15.36
C GLU A 54 4.41 -10.01 -15.57
N CYS A 55 4.32 -9.07 -14.61
CA CYS A 55 5.09 -7.84 -14.68
C CYS A 55 6.54 -7.98 -14.16
N GLY A 56 6.93 -9.16 -13.67
CA GLY A 56 8.28 -9.49 -13.21
C GLY A 56 8.73 -8.73 -11.97
N GLY A 57 7.79 -8.30 -11.11
CA GLY A 57 8.09 -7.50 -9.91
C GLY A 57 8.81 -6.17 -10.22
N LYS A 58 8.42 -5.48 -11.30
CA LYS A 58 9.04 -4.22 -11.77
C LYS A 58 9.16 -3.14 -10.69
N CYS A 59 8.21 -3.05 -9.76
CA CYS A 59 8.24 -2.10 -8.64
C CYS A 59 9.46 -2.28 -7.71
N CYS A 60 10.04 -3.47 -7.64
CA CYS A 60 11.27 -3.75 -6.89
C CYS A 60 12.54 -3.50 -7.72
N LYS A 61 12.44 -3.37 -9.05
CA LYS A 61 13.58 -3.24 -9.97
C LYS A 61 13.95 -1.79 -10.27
N LEU A 62 12.96 -0.90 -10.33
CA LEU A 62 13.11 0.46 -10.87
C LEU A 62 12.58 1.53 -9.91
N GLY A 63 13.14 2.73 -9.98
CA GLY A 63 12.75 3.90 -9.19
C GLY A 63 13.72 4.25 -8.07
N LEU A 64 13.30 5.14 -7.17
CA LEU A 64 14.13 5.62 -6.08
C LEU A 64 14.36 4.54 -4.99
N PRO A 65 15.48 4.61 -4.25
CA PRO A 65 15.69 3.75 -3.09
C PRO A 65 14.55 3.87 -2.08
N VAL A 66 14.10 2.75 -1.54
CA VAL A 66 12.99 2.73 -0.57
C VAL A 66 13.52 3.08 0.81
N PRO A 67 12.95 4.07 1.52
CA PRO A 67 13.38 4.40 2.86
C PRO A 67 13.09 3.24 3.82
N VAL A 68 14.05 2.97 4.70
CA VAL A 68 13.92 2.01 5.80
C VAL A 68 13.88 2.81 7.09
N TYR A 69 12.69 2.98 7.64
CA TYR A 69 12.50 3.69 8.90
C TYR A 69 13.12 2.91 10.07
N HIS A 70 13.38 3.59 11.19
CA HIS A 70 14.02 2.98 12.36
C HIS A 70 13.30 1.72 12.87
N PHE A 71 11.96 1.73 12.88
CA PHE A 71 11.18 0.56 13.29
C PHE A 71 11.28 -0.59 12.27
N ASP A 72 11.38 -0.29 10.97
CA ASP A 72 11.61 -1.30 9.93
C ASP A 72 13.00 -1.91 10.07
N TYR A 73 14.01 -1.06 10.30
CA TYR A 73 15.39 -1.52 10.49
C TYR A 73 15.52 -2.45 11.70
N LYS A 74 14.85 -2.14 12.82
CA LYS A 74 14.82 -3.02 13.99
C LYS A 74 14.23 -4.39 13.67
N GLU A 75 13.15 -4.43 12.90
CA GLU A 75 12.50 -5.68 12.51
C GLU A 75 13.34 -6.49 11.51
N LEU A 76 13.92 -5.83 10.50
CA LEU A 76 14.86 -6.44 9.57
C LEU A 76 16.06 -7.03 10.31
N LYS A 77 16.64 -6.27 11.25
CA LYS A 77 17.78 -6.72 12.07
C LYS A 77 17.46 -7.96 12.92
N ALA A 78 16.21 -8.13 13.33
CA ALA A 78 15.78 -9.27 14.12
C ALA A 78 15.56 -10.54 13.26
N ARG A 79 15.40 -10.41 11.94
CA ARG A 79 15.03 -11.52 11.04
C ARG A 79 16.08 -11.85 9.98
N LEU A 80 16.98 -10.92 9.68
CA LEU A 80 18.04 -11.09 8.69
C LEU A 80 19.38 -11.40 9.33
N SER A 81 20.21 -12.15 8.62
CA SER A 81 21.62 -12.34 8.98
C SER A 81 22.40 -11.03 8.87
N LYS A 82 23.58 -10.99 9.53
CA LYS A 82 24.51 -9.85 9.40
C LYS A 82 24.92 -9.59 7.95
N GLU A 83 25.01 -10.63 7.14
CA GLU A 83 25.38 -10.50 5.72
C GLU A 83 24.25 -9.87 4.92
N GLU A 84 23.02 -10.37 5.10
CA GLU A 84 21.84 -9.81 4.43
C GLU A 84 21.60 -8.35 4.81
N LEU A 85 21.89 -7.94 6.05
CA LEU A 85 21.76 -6.54 6.47
C LEU A 85 22.72 -5.60 5.74
N LYS A 86 23.86 -6.09 5.20
CA LYS A 86 24.77 -5.27 4.38
C LYS A 86 24.14 -4.81 3.07
N ASN A 87 23.05 -5.46 2.64
CA ASN A 87 22.29 -5.05 1.48
C ASN A 87 21.53 -3.73 1.68
N LEU A 88 21.42 -3.24 2.93
CA LEU A 88 20.88 -1.91 3.23
C LEU A 88 21.95 -0.83 3.02
N ARG A 89 21.62 0.21 2.27
CA ARG A 89 22.52 1.35 2.06
C ARG A 89 22.26 2.43 3.09
N LYS A 90 23.32 2.91 3.75
CA LYS A 90 23.25 4.01 4.71
C LYS A 90 23.58 5.34 4.02
N HIS A 91 22.65 6.28 4.07
CA HIS A 91 22.81 7.64 3.55
C HIS A 91 22.42 8.64 4.62
N ASN A 92 23.34 9.55 4.99
CA ASN A 92 23.08 10.65 5.94
C ASN A 92 22.35 10.25 7.23
N GLY A 93 22.69 9.07 7.79
CA GLY A 93 22.10 8.55 9.02
C GLY A 93 20.83 7.71 8.84
N PHE A 94 20.30 7.57 7.62
CA PHE A 94 19.13 6.76 7.30
C PHE A 94 19.52 5.52 6.49
N TYR A 95 18.74 4.44 6.63
CA TYR A 95 18.89 3.22 5.82
C TYR A 95 17.91 3.24 4.65
N THR A 96 18.32 2.67 3.53
CA THR A 96 17.50 2.51 2.33
C THR A 96 17.70 1.13 1.72
N LEU A 97 16.66 0.64 1.04
CA LEU A 97 16.75 -0.47 0.12
C LEU A 97 17.01 0.09 -1.29
N SER A 98 18.10 -0.32 -1.91
CA SER A 98 18.35 0.05 -3.31
C SER A 98 17.29 -0.55 -4.23
N ARG A 99 17.13 0.05 -5.41
CA ARG A 99 16.50 -0.58 -6.57
C ARG A 99 17.58 -0.74 -7.66
N PRO A 100 17.78 -1.93 -8.26
CA PRO A 100 17.09 -3.19 -8.00
C PRO A 100 17.20 -3.68 -6.55
N CYS A 101 16.11 -4.25 -6.05
CA CYS A 101 15.99 -4.67 -4.66
C CYS A 101 16.84 -5.92 -4.41
N PRO A 102 17.74 -5.90 -3.42
CA PRO A 102 18.62 -7.05 -3.13
C PRO A 102 17.86 -8.25 -2.53
N PHE A 103 16.63 -8.04 -2.06
CA PHE A 103 15.76 -9.10 -1.54
C PHE A 103 14.75 -9.61 -2.58
N GLN A 104 14.86 -9.18 -3.83
CA GLN A 104 14.04 -9.69 -4.92
C GLN A 104 14.62 -11.02 -5.43
N ASP A 105 13.76 -12.03 -5.57
CA ASP A 105 14.06 -13.31 -6.20
C ASP A 105 13.14 -13.51 -7.41
N SER A 106 13.67 -13.28 -8.61
CA SER A 106 12.83 -13.16 -9.82
C SER A 106 11.73 -12.10 -9.63
N TRP A 107 10.46 -12.49 -9.43
CA TRP A 107 9.34 -11.60 -9.12
C TRP A 107 8.99 -11.55 -7.63
N LYS A 108 9.48 -12.51 -6.84
CA LYS A 108 9.12 -12.68 -5.42
C LYS A 108 9.93 -11.76 -4.52
N CYS A 109 9.34 -11.38 -3.39
CA CYS A 109 10.03 -10.67 -2.32
C CYS A 109 10.43 -11.67 -1.22
N LYS A 110 11.74 -11.89 -1.00
CA LYS A 110 12.22 -12.82 0.04
C LYS A 110 11.85 -12.38 1.45
N ILE A 111 11.65 -11.09 1.66
CA ILE A 111 11.28 -10.49 2.94
C ILE A 111 9.78 -10.14 3.00
N HIS A 112 8.93 -10.79 2.20
CA HIS A 112 7.51 -10.41 2.04
C HIS A 112 6.77 -10.24 3.38
N GLU A 113 6.96 -11.17 4.32
CA GLU A 113 6.29 -11.16 5.64
C GLU A 113 6.71 -9.99 6.54
N PHE A 114 7.92 -9.46 6.35
CA PHE A 114 8.50 -8.42 7.18
C PHE A 114 9.06 -7.24 6.36
N LYS A 115 8.47 -7.02 5.18
CA LYS A 115 8.85 -5.92 4.29
C LYS A 115 8.68 -4.55 4.99
N PRO A 116 9.53 -3.56 4.68
CA PRO A 116 9.42 -2.23 5.26
C PRO A 116 8.07 -1.58 5.02
N TYR A 117 7.66 -0.68 5.91
CA TYR A 117 6.42 0.08 5.78
C TYR A 117 6.30 0.79 4.43
N ALA A 118 7.38 1.42 3.95
CA ALA A 118 7.38 2.10 2.66
C ALA A 118 7.12 1.14 1.47
N CYS A 119 7.54 -0.12 1.56
CA CYS A 119 7.22 -1.13 0.53
C CYS A 119 5.73 -1.54 0.55
N MET A 120 4.99 -1.18 1.60
CA MET A 120 3.60 -1.54 1.79
C MET A 120 2.66 -0.36 1.66
N SER A 121 3.14 0.88 1.54
CA SER A 121 2.32 2.09 1.69
C SER A 121 1.91 2.74 0.38
N TYR A 122 2.40 2.25 -0.76
CA TYR A 122 2.13 2.85 -2.06
C TYR A 122 1.27 1.92 -2.92
N PRO A 123 -0.03 2.25 -3.09
CA PRO A 123 -0.98 1.34 -3.74
C PRO A 123 -0.50 1.02 -5.16
N PHE A 124 0.20 1.96 -5.80
CA PHE A 124 0.79 1.78 -7.12
C PHE A 124 2.09 2.59 -7.14
N ALA A 125 3.22 2.01 -7.59
CA ALA A 125 4.57 2.61 -7.56
C ALA A 125 4.70 3.91 -8.41
N THR A 126 4.04 4.97 -7.95
CA THR A 126 3.72 6.24 -8.63
C THR A 126 3.77 7.37 -7.61
N GLU A 127 4.77 7.34 -6.72
CA GLU A 127 4.90 8.27 -5.58
C GLU A 127 4.75 9.74 -6.02
N ASP A 128 5.38 10.10 -7.14
CA ASP A 128 5.30 11.44 -7.73
C ASP A 128 3.90 11.74 -8.30
N GLU A 129 3.30 10.85 -9.08
CA GLU A 129 1.97 11.08 -9.67
C GLU A 129 0.86 11.12 -8.61
N GLN A 130 1.01 10.36 -7.52
CA GLN A 130 0.06 10.35 -6.41
C GLN A 130 0.14 11.61 -5.56
N LYS A 131 1.30 12.28 -5.54
CA LYS A 131 1.45 13.57 -4.88
C LYS A 131 0.52 14.61 -5.53
N ASP A 132 0.46 14.64 -6.85
CA ASP A 132 -0.42 15.57 -7.59
C ASP A 132 -1.90 15.28 -7.31
N VAL A 133 -2.30 14.00 -7.24
CA VAL A 133 -3.67 13.61 -6.87
C VAL A 133 -3.99 14.06 -5.44
N MET A 134 -3.07 13.86 -4.50
CA MET A 134 -3.25 14.25 -3.11
C MET A 134 -3.37 15.77 -2.95
N GLU A 135 -2.50 16.55 -3.61
CA GLU A 135 -2.49 18.01 -3.52
C GLU A 135 -3.73 18.66 -4.15
N SER A 136 -4.31 18.02 -5.18
CA SER A 136 -5.53 18.49 -5.86
C SER A 136 -6.83 17.95 -5.26
N TYR A 137 -6.77 16.97 -4.34
CA TYR A 137 -7.93 16.30 -3.78
C TYR A 137 -8.76 17.21 -2.87
N LYS A 138 -10.08 17.21 -3.07
CA LYS A 138 -11.04 17.99 -2.27
C LYS A 138 -12.05 17.12 -1.54
N ASP A 139 -12.71 16.21 -2.26
CA ASP A 139 -13.69 15.27 -1.70
C ASP A 139 -13.97 14.11 -2.67
N GLY A 140 -14.81 13.18 -2.25
CA GLY A 140 -15.21 12.01 -3.05
C GLY A 140 -14.14 10.92 -3.05
N ILE A 141 -14.24 9.97 -3.98
CA ILE A 141 -13.25 8.89 -4.12
C ILE A 141 -12.07 9.39 -4.97
N PRO A 142 -10.81 9.33 -4.47
CA PRO A 142 -9.65 9.73 -5.25
C PRO A 142 -9.47 8.87 -6.52
N ASP A 143 -9.15 9.52 -7.64
CA ASP A 143 -8.71 8.81 -8.85
C ASP A 143 -7.22 8.46 -8.73
N PHE A 144 -6.93 7.35 -8.06
CA PHE A 144 -5.57 6.87 -7.92
C PHE A 144 -4.96 6.52 -9.29
N LYS A 145 -3.74 7.02 -9.52
CA LYS A 145 -2.92 6.65 -10.68
C LYS A 145 -2.29 5.28 -10.52
N VAL A 146 -2.39 4.46 -11.56
CA VAL A 146 -1.80 3.12 -11.61
C VAL A 146 -0.84 3.12 -12.80
N PRO A 147 0.45 2.76 -12.63
CA PRO A 147 1.35 2.68 -13.76
C PRO A 147 0.87 1.64 -14.75
N ASP A 148 1.06 1.89 -16.04
CA ASP A 148 0.56 1.00 -17.09
C ASP A 148 1.08 -0.42 -17.00
N PHE A 149 2.29 -0.60 -16.48
CA PHE A 149 2.91 -1.91 -16.29
C PHE A 149 2.34 -2.70 -15.11
N CYS A 150 1.57 -2.07 -14.20
CA CYS A 150 1.10 -2.69 -12.96
C CYS A 150 -0.28 -3.33 -13.15
N ILE A 151 -0.31 -4.54 -13.69
CA ILE A 151 -1.55 -5.32 -13.90
C ILE A 151 -2.26 -5.58 -12.56
N ALA A 152 -1.50 -5.95 -11.52
CA ALA A 152 -2.03 -6.14 -10.17
C ALA A 152 -2.76 -4.89 -9.66
N GLY A 153 -2.20 -3.71 -9.92
CA GLY A 153 -2.81 -2.44 -9.53
C GLY A 153 -4.11 -2.16 -10.27
N LYS A 154 -4.15 -2.45 -11.58
CA LYS A 154 -5.38 -2.33 -12.40
C LYS A 154 -6.49 -3.23 -11.85
N LYS A 155 -6.16 -4.46 -11.45
CA LYS A 155 -7.11 -5.41 -10.85
C LYS A 155 -7.66 -4.93 -9.50
N VAL A 156 -6.84 -4.29 -8.67
CA VAL A 156 -7.31 -3.65 -7.43
C VAL A 156 -8.29 -2.53 -7.75
N LYS A 157 -7.99 -1.67 -8.73
CA LYS A 157 -8.88 -0.58 -9.14
C LYS A 157 -10.22 -1.11 -9.66
N GLU A 158 -10.19 -2.09 -10.55
CA GLU A 158 -11.41 -2.77 -11.06
C GLU A 158 -12.28 -3.31 -9.92
N PHE A 159 -11.67 -4.06 -8.99
CA PHE A 159 -12.38 -4.60 -7.83
C PHE A 159 -12.99 -3.49 -6.96
N MET A 160 -12.24 -2.41 -6.69
CA MET A 160 -12.74 -1.30 -5.88
C MET A 160 -13.84 -0.51 -6.61
N ASP A 161 -13.75 -0.35 -7.92
CA ASP A 161 -14.80 0.29 -8.73
C ASP A 161 -16.10 -0.50 -8.68
N GLU A 162 -16.05 -1.84 -8.68
CA GLU A 162 -17.23 -2.69 -8.47
C GLU A 162 -17.89 -2.44 -7.09
N ILE A 163 -17.08 -2.40 -6.03
CA ILE A 163 -17.54 -2.09 -4.66
C ILE A 163 -18.19 -0.71 -4.61
N VAL A 164 -17.51 0.29 -5.19
CA VAL A 164 -17.98 1.67 -5.24
C VAL A 164 -19.31 1.76 -5.97
N ASN A 165 -19.43 1.16 -7.15
CA ASN A 165 -20.65 1.21 -7.95
C ASN A 165 -21.82 0.53 -7.24
N LYS A 166 -21.59 -0.64 -6.63
CA LYS A 166 -22.59 -1.32 -5.81
C LYS A 166 -23.11 -0.43 -4.68
N LEU A 167 -22.19 0.19 -3.93
CA LEU A 167 -22.55 1.03 -2.79
C LEU A 167 -23.20 2.35 -3.24
N ARG A 168 -22.75 2.96 -4.34
CA ARG A 168 -23.38 4.16 -4.93
C ARG A 168 -24.84 3.91 -5.27
N VAL A 169 -25.16 2.80 -5.93
CA VAL A 169 -26.53 2.41 -6.25
C VAL A 169 -27.38 2.25 -4.99
N LYS A 170 -26.81 1.67 -3.93
CA LYS A 170 -27.49 1.44 -2.66
C LYS A 170 -27.69 2.73 -1.84
N LEU A 171 -26.71 3.62 -1.82
CA LEU A 171 -26.65 4.77 -0.92
C LEU A 171 -27.12 6.08 -1.56
N GLY A 172 -27.15 6.17 -2.89
CA GLY A 172 -27.42 7.41 -3.62
C GLY A 172 -26.31 8.46 -3.52
N ARG A 173 -25.11 8.08 -3.03
CA ARG A 173 -23.92 8.93 -2.89
C ARG A 173 -22.64 8.10 -2.97
N ASP A 174 -21.49 8.77 -3.04
CA ASP A 174 -20.20 8.11 -2.87
C ASP A 174 -20.10 7.44 -1.48
N PRO A 175 -19.62 6.18 -1.43
CA PRO A 175 -19.37 5.50 -0.16
C PRO A 175 -18.13 6.05 0.54
N THR A 176 -18.19 6.08 1.86
CA THR A 176 -17.05 6.39 2.72
C THR A 176 -16.04 5.23 2.72
N PRO A 177 -14.77 5.46 3.09
CA PRO A 177 -13.79 4.39 3.25
C PRO A 177 -14.27 3.28 4.19
N ARG A 178 -15.03 3.62 5.25
CA ARG A 178 -15.60 2.65 6.19
C ARG A 178 -16.63 1.74 5.53
N GLU A 179 -17.57 2.32 4.79
CA GLU A 179 -18.60 1.56 4.08
C GLU A 179 -17.98 0.62 3.05
N MET A 180 -16.94 1.09 2.35
CA MET A 180 -16.18 0.27 1.41
C MET A 180 -15.45 -0.88 2.12
N LEU A 181 -14.77 -0.61 3.25
CA LEU A 181 -14.12 -1.66 4.05
C LEU A 181 -15.13 -2.73 4.49
N ASN A 182 -16.27 -2.31 5.04
CA ASN A 182 -17.29 -3.24 5.50
C ASN A 182 -17.79 -4.13 4.35
N GLU A 183 -18.03 -3.56 3.18
CA GLU A 183 -18.47 -4.31 1.99
C GLU A 183 -17.39 -5.30 1.52
N VAL A 184 -16.11 -4.92 1.54
CA VAL A 184 -15.00 -5.84 1.26
C VAL A 184 -15.00 -7.00 2.26
N LEU A 185 -15.10 -6.72 3.55
CA LEU A 185 -15.08 -7.74 4.61
C LEU A 185 -16.27 -8.71 4.53
N THR A 186 -17.36 -8.38 3.82
CA THR A 186 -18.44 -9.35 3.58
C THR A 186 -18.12 -10.36 2.47
N LYS A 187 -17.08 -10.10 1.65
CA LYS A 187 -16.68 -10.95 0.52
C LYS A 187 -15.54 -11.91 0.87
N PHE A 188 -14.90 -11.76 2.02
CA PHE A 188 -13.72 -12.51 2.47
C PHE A 188 -13.91 -12.97 3.91
#